data_AF-A0A451AFS9-F1
#
_entry.id   AF-A0A451AFS9-F1
#
_cell.length_a   1.000
_cell.length_b   1.000
_cell.length_c   1.000
_cell.angle_alpha   90.00
_cell.angle_beta   90.00
_cell.angle_gamma   90.00
#
_symmetry.space_group_name_H-M   'P 1'
#
loop_
_entity.id
_entity.type
_entity.pdbx_description
1 polymer ?
#
loop_
_entity_poly.entity_id
_entity_poly.type
_entity_poly.pdbx_seq_one_letter_code
_entity_poly.pdbx_strand_id
1 'polypeptide(L)'
;MYRKYFAFTAWPFERALDPEELYPSTTITEAQARLEHLLELRAIGLVTGEAGSGKTTVCRKLSASLHPGLYRVFYIPLSTGNIMDMYKSI
;
A
#
# COMPACT_ATOMS: atom_id res chain seq x y z
N MET A 1 -15.27 18.01 -18.89
CA MET A 1 -16.74 18.06 -18.82
C MET A 1 -17.26 17.58 -17.45
N TYR A 2 -16.92 16.36 -17.02
CA TYR A 2 -17.36 15.81 -15.72
C TYR A 2 -16.85 16.56 -14.46
N ARG A 3 -15.56 16.93 -14.38
CA ARG A 3 -15.02 17.67 -13.21
C ARG A 3 -15.72 19.00 -12.95
N LYS A 4 -16.03 19.77 -14.00
CA LYS A 4 -16.76 21.05 -13.88
C LYS A 4 -18.22 20.85 -13.48
N TYR A 5 -18.88 19.81 -14.00
CA TYR A 5 -20.28 19.51 -13.69
C TYR A 5 -20.50 19.10 -12.23
N PHE A 6 -19.59 18.29 -11.68
CA PHE A 6 -19.64 17.81 -10.29
C PHE A 6 -18.76 18.61 -9.31
N ALA A 7 -18.18 19.74 -9.75
CA ALA A 7 -17.26 20.57 -8.98
C ALA A 7 -16.08 19.82 -8.34
N PHE A 8 -15.57 18.77 -8.98
CA PHE A 8 -14.42 18.02 -8.47
C PHE A 8 -13.11 18.80 -8.64
N THR A 9 -12.33 18.87 -7.57
CA THR A 9 -10.99 19.48 -7.54
C THR A 9 -9.94 18.64 -8.26
N ALA A 10 -10.11 17.31 -8.28
CA ALA A 10 -9.27 16.35 -8.98
C ALA A 10 -10.11 15.35 -9.81
N TRP A 11 -9.49 14.42 -10.52
CA TRP A 11 -10.26 13.33 -11.12
C TRP A 11 -10.66 12.31 -10.03
N PRO A 12 -11.94 11.95 -9.94
CA PRO A 12 -12.36 10.93 -8.98
C PRO A 12 -11.89 9.54 -9.43
N PHE A 13 -11.71 8.63 -8.46
CA PHE A 13 -11.38 7.22 -8.68
C PHE A 13 -10.03 6.94 -9.36
N GLU A 14 -9.06 7.83 -9.20
CA GLU A 14 -7.69 7.54 -9.62
C GLU A 14 -7.11 6.36 -8.82
N ARG A 15 -6.33 5.51 -9.49
CA ARG A 15 -5.69 4.34 -8.86
C ARG A 15 -4.56 4.72 -7.90
N ALA A 16 -3.95 5.88 -8.13
CA ALA A 16 -2.77 6.36 -7.43
C ALA A 16 -3.14 7.52 -6.50
N LEU A 17 -4.09 7.29 -5.59
CA LEU A 17 -4.31 8.19 -4.46
C LEU A 17 -3.04 8.29 -3.61
N ASP A 18 -2.78 9.49 -3.11
CA ASP A 18 -1.75 9.72 -2.12
C ASP A 18 -2.05 8.88 -0.87
N PRO A 19 -1.07 8.17 -0.29
CA PRO A 19 -1.23 7.44 0.96
C PRO A 19 -1.86 8.27 2.10
N GLU A 20 -1.63 9.58 2.13
CA GLU A 20 -2.19 10.50 3.13
C GLU A 20 -3.68 10.80 2.90
N GLU A 21 -4.14 10.72 1.65
CA GLU A 21 -5.54 10.94 1.25
C GLU A 21 -6.42 9.68 1.43
N LEU A 22 -5.83 8.55 1.85
CA LEU A 22 -6.57 7.31 2.04
C LEU A 22 -7.56 7.42 3.19
N TYR A 23 -8.81 7.02 2.93
CA TYR A 23 -9.86 6.96 3.94
C TYR A 23 -9.42 6.10 5.16
N PRO A 24 -9.35 6.68 6.37
CA PRO A 24 -8.85 6.00 7.56
C PRO A 24 -9.94 5.11 8.18
N SER A 25 -10.31 4.04 7.50
CA SER A 25 -11.24 3.06 8.07
C SER A 25 -10.63 2.39 9.31
N THR A 26 -11.49 1.92 10.21
CA THR A 26 -11.06 1.14 11.39
C THR A 26 -10.25 -0.09 10.97
N THR A 27 -10.70 -0.79 9.93
CA THR A 27 -10.01 -1.97 9.38
C THR A 27 -8.62 -1.64 8.84
N ILE A 28 -8.44 -0.53 8.11
CA ILE A 28 -7.11 -0.12 7.62
C ILE A 28 -6.21 0.25 8.78
N THR A 29 -6.74 0.94 9.79
CA THR A 29 -5.99 1.38 10.98
C THR A 29 -5.49 0.18 11.78
N GLU A 30 -6.36 -0.80 12.03
CA GLU A 30 -5.96 -2.06 12.71
C GLU A 30 -4.95 -2.86 11.90
N ALA A 31 -5.16 -2.99 10.59
CA ALA A 31 -4.25 -3.71 9.71
C ALA A 31 -2.86 -3.05 9.67
N GLN A 32 -2.82 -1.71 9.62
CA GLN A 32 -1.57 -0.95 9.70
C GLN A 32 -0.85 -1.21 11.03
N ALA A 33 -1.55 -1.11 12.17
CA ALA A 33 -0.94 -1.34 13.49
C ALA A 33 -0.36 -2.76 13.63
N ARG A 34 -1.04 -3.79 13.10
CA ARG A 34 -0.54 -5.17 13.10
C ARG A 34 0.72 -5.32 12.23
N LEU A 35 0.80 -4.61 11.10
CA LEU A 35 1.97 -4.63 10.24
C LEU A 35 3.14 -3.82 10.81
N GLU A 36 2.88 -2.69 11.48
CA GLU A 36 3.90 -1.93 12.21
C GLU A 36 4.54 -2.78 13.29
N HIS A 37 3.73 -3.49 14.08
CA HIS A 37 4.24 -4.43 15.07
C HIS A 37 5.08 -5.56 14.44
N LEU A 38 4.69 -6.03 13.25
CA LEU A 38 5.46 -7.04 12.52
C LEU A 38 6.83 -6.52 12.07
N LEU A 39 6.92 -5.24 11.69
CA LEU A 39 8.19 -4.58 11.37
C LEU A 39 9.11 -4.46 12.61
N GLU A 40 8.55 -4.14 13.77
CA GLU A 40 9.30 -4.12 15.04
C GLU A 40 9.89 -5.49 15.38
N LEU A 41 9.10 -6.55 15.20
CA LEU A 41 9.53 -7.93 15.42
C LEU A 41 10.50 -8.45 14.36
N ARG A 42 10.65 -7.74 13.23
CA ARG A 42 11.41 -8.20 12.04
C ARG A 42 10.97 -9.58 11.56
N ALA A 43 9.66 -9.86 11.64
CA ALA A 43 9.07 -11.14 11.29
C ALA A 43 8.58 -11.17 9.82
N ILE A 44 8.12 -12.35 9.38
CA ILE A 44 7.46 -12.52 8.08
C ILE A 44 5.95 -12.43 8.29
N GLY A 45 5.26 -11.64 7.45
CA GLY A 45 3.82 -11.43 7.51
C GLY A 45 3.10 -11.90 6.25
N LEU A 46 1.87 -12.39 6.43
CA LEU A 46 0.96 -12.75 5.35
C LEU A 46 -0.33 -11.94 5.49
N VAL A 47 -0.64 -11.14 4.46
CA VAL A 47 -1.90 -10.38 4.39
C VAL A 47 -2.83 -11.04 3.37
N THR A 48 -3.98 -11.52 3.83
CA THR A 48 -5.00 -12.18 3.01
C THR A 48 -6.30 -11.39 2.96
N GLY A 49 -7.18 -11.75 2.03
CA GLY A 49 -8.45 -11.09 1.81
C GLY A 49 -8.88 -11.14 0.34
N GLU A 50 -10.12 -10.80 0.06
CA GLU A 50 -10.70 -10.82 -1.29
C GLU A 50 -10.09 -9.78 -2.24
N ALA A 51 -10.29 -9.96 -3.55
CA ALA A 51 -9.89 -8.94 -4.53
C ALA A 51 -10.60 -7.60 -4.21
N GLY A 52 -9.84 -6.51 -4.18
CA GLY A 52 -10.38 -5.19 -3.80
C GLY A 52 -10.48 -4.93 -2.30
N SER A 53 -10.12 -5.86 -1.41
CA SER A 53 -10.22 -5.68 0.05
C SER A 53 -9.19 -4.70 0.67
N GLY A 54 -8.37 -4.03 -0.15
CA GLY A 54 -7.40 -3.04 0.34
C GLY A 54 -6.05 -3.58 0.79
N LYS A 55 -5.69 -4.84 0.50
CA LYS A 55 -4.38 -5.43 0.86
C LYS A 55 -3.18 -4.59 0.38
N THR A 56 -3.15 -4.27 -0.92
CA THR A 56 -2.10 -3.43 -1.48
C THR A 56 -2.16 -2.01 -0.93
N THR A 57 -3.37 -1.51 -0.66
CA THR A 57 -3.61 -0.17 -0.12
C THR A 57 -3.00 -0.01 1.26
N VAL A 58 -3.20 -0.97 2.18
CA VAL A 58 -2.59 -0.91 3.52
C VAL A 58 -1.07 -1.05 3.47
N CYS A 59 -0.52 -1.92 2.60
CA CYS A 59 0.93 -2.03 2.41
C CYS A 59 1.54 -0.72 1.86
N ARG A 60 0.87 -0.05 0.91
CA ARG A 60 1.28 1.26 0.41
C ARG A 60 1.24 2.33 1.50
N LYS A 61 0.19 2.34 2.33
CA LYS A 61 0.06 3.27 3.46
C LYS A 61 1.18 3.10 4.48
N LEU A 62 1.45 1.86 4.87
CA LEU A 62 2.56 1.54 5.76
C LEU A 62 3.91 1.95 5.15
N SER A 63 4.16 1.58 3.89
CA SER A 63 5.43 1.94 3.23
C SER A 63 5.66 3.45 3.19
N ALA A 64 4.60 4.25 3.08
CA ALA A 64 4.68 5.71 3.06
C ALA A 64 4.90 6.32 4.45
N SER A 65 4.47 5.65 5.53
CA SER A 65 4.70 6.12 6.89
C SER A 65 6.11 5.83 7.42
N LEU A 66 6.88 4.97 6.73
CA LEU A 66 8.24 4.62 7.13
C LEU A 66 9.23 5.74 6.82
N HIS A 67 10.10 6.04 7.78
CA HIS A 67 11.16 7.03 7.59
C HIS A 67 12.17 6.56 6.52
N PRO A 68 12.37 7.31 5.43
CA PRO A 68 13.18 6.86 4.28
C PRO A 68 14.67 6.70 4.62
N GLY A 69 15.16 7.38 5.66
CA GLY A 69 16.53 7.20 6.16
C GLY A 69 16.75 5.94 7.01
N LEU A 70 15.68 5.28 7.47
CA LEU A 70 15.75 4.08 8.31
C LEU A 70 15.31 2.82 7.56
N TYR A 71 14.39 2.97 6.60
CA TYR A 71 13.81 1.86 5.86
C TYR A 71 14.01 2.05 4.36
N ARG A 72 14.44 0.97 3.70
CA ARG A 72 14.40 0.85 2.24
C ARG A 72 13.34 -0.18 1.87
N VAL A 73 12.29 0.26 1.20
CA VAL A 73 11.18 -0.60 0.79
C VAL A 73 11.41 -1.10 -0.63
N PHE A 74 11.29 -2.42 -0.82
CA PHE A 74 11.30 -3.06 -2.13
C PHE A 74 9.91 -3.61 -2.41
N TYR A 75 9.30 -3.17 -3.53
CA TYR A 75 8.01 -3.66 -3.99
C TYR A 75 8.19 -4.57 -5.19
N ILE A 76 7.89 -5.86 -5.02
CA ILE A 76 8.02 -6.87 -6.06
C ILE A 76 6.60 -7.33 -6.45
N PRO A 77 6.00 -6.76 -7.49
CA PRO A 77 4.74 -7.26 -8.02
C PRO A 77 4.96 -8.60 -8.72
N LEU A 78 3.97 -9.50 -8.66
CA LEU A 78 3.95 -10.80 -9.37
C LEU A 78 5.03 -11.78 -8.88
N SER A 79 4.74 -12.50 -7.80
CA SER A 79 5.61 -13.55 -7.23
C SER A 79 5.65 -14.85 -8.04
N THR A 80 4.96 -14.92 -9.18
CA THR A 80 4.94 -16.08 -10.08
C THR A 80 6.04 -16.05 -11.15
N GLY A 81 6.86 -14.99 -11.21
CA GLY A 81 7.99 -14.88 -12.11
C GLY A 81 9.18 -15.78 -11.71
N ASN A 82 10.20 -15.85 -12.57
CA ASN A 82 11.44 -16.56 -12.26
C ASN A 82 12.25 -15.75 -11.21
N ILE A 83 13.08 -16.43 -10.43
CA ILE A 83 14.04 -15.84 -9.50
C ILE A 83 14.87 -14.71 -10.15
N MET A 84 15.23 -14.87 -11.43
CA MET A 84 15.96 -13.84 -12.17
C MET A 84 15.16 -12.54 -12.36
N ASP A 85 13.84 -12.63 -12.50
CA ASP A 85 12.98 -11.45 -12.61
C ASP A 85 12.88 -10.73 -11.26
N MET A 86 12.87 -11.49 -10.16
CA MET A 86 12.94 -10.95 -8.81
C MET A 86 14.25 -10.19 -8.58
N TYR A 87 15.40 -10.76 -8.94
CA TYR A 87 16.70 -10.08 -8.78
C TYR A 87 16.82 -8.81 -9.60
N LYS A 88 16.21 -8.74 -10.79
CA LYS A 88 16.19 -7.50 -11.61
C LYS A 88 15.34 -6.38 -11.02
N SER A 89 14.44 -6.69 -10.08
CA SER A 89 13.53 -5.71 -9.48
C SER A 89 14.06 -5.03 -8.21
N ILE A 90 15.23 -5.48 -7.70
CA ILE A 90 15.90 -5.02 -6.47
C ILE A 90 17.12 -4.18 -6.84
#